data_AF-A0A0G0RQR7-F1
#
_entry.id   AF-A0A0G0RQR7-F1
#
_cell.length_a   1.000
_cell.length_b   1.000
_cell.length_c   1.000
_cell.angle_alpha   90.00
_cell.angle_beta   90.00
_cell.angle_gamma   90.00
#
_symmetry.space_group_name_H-M   'P 1'
#
loop_
_entity.id
_entity.type
_entity.pdbx_description
1 polymer ?
#
loop_
_entity_poly.entity_id
_entity_poly.type
_entity_poly.pdbx_seq_one_letter_code
_entity_poly.pdbx_strand_id
1 'polypeptide(L)'
;MADEKKPEAKPAPEPTSWLAHEDPFIELVWTLLAIFVIMYLLSWFTSAIRSGAPSIMGFNNIDYKSLLATLKWIFTIFQIVSVLVSALLIGWAVYLYRKISELRVEEAKKYSPPEVVSPDENAELHNPQWDRVLNHIESQNEGDWRLAILEGDIMLETLLSNMGLPGETVADKLKAVEKSDFNTIDNAWEAHKIRNQIAHEGGTFVISQHEAKRVVSLYRSVFEEFKII
;
A
#
# COMPACT_ATOMS: atom_id res chain seq x y z
N MET A 1 32.79 -66.66 5.12
CA MET A 1 31.88 -66.23 4.04
C MET A 1 31.08 -65.06 4.59
N ALA A 2 31.48 -63.84 4.25
CA ALA A 2 30.75 -62.64 4.61
C ALA A 2 29.88 -62.28 3.40
N ASP A 3 28.55 -62.34 3.57
CA ASP A 3 27.60 -61.91 2.54
C ASP A 3 27.65 -60.39 2.41
N GLU A 4 28.15 -59.91 1.28
CA GLU A 4 28.06 -58.51 0.90
C GLU A 4 26.60 -58.17 0.56
N LYS A 5 25.95 -57.38 1.42
CA LYS A 5 24.65 -56.77 1.13
C LYS A 5 24.81 -55.74 0.00
N LYS A 6 24.24 -56.06 -1.16
CA LYS A 6 24.11 -55.20 -2.34
C LYS A 6 23.35 -53.90 -1.97
N PRO A 7 23.76 -52.71 -2.46
CA PRO A 7 23.11 -51.45 -2.10
C PRO A 7 21.71 -51.36 -2.73
N GLU A 8 20.72 -51.00 -1.92
CA GLU A 8 19.34 -50.78 -2.35
C GLU A 8 19.27 -49.57 -3.32
N ALA A 9 18.65 -49.76 -4.48
CA ALA A 9 18.45 -48.71 -5.46
C ALA A 9 17.45 -47.67 -4.94
N LYS A 10 17.77 -46.38 -5.06
CA LYS A 10 16.86 -45.29 -4.72
C LYS A 10 15.54 -45.42 -5.49
N PRO A 11 14.37 -45.22 -4.86
CA PRO A 11 13.10 -45.26 -5.56
C PRO A 11 13.05 -44.15 -6.62
N ALA A 12 12.50 -44.48 -7.79
CA ALA A 12 12.30 -43.53 -8.87
C ALA A 12 11.39 -42.37 -8.41
N PRO A 13 11.63 -41.12 -8.85
CA PRO A 13 10.73 -40.02 -8.52
C PRO A 13 9.32 -40.33 -9.06
N GLU A 14 8.31 -40.15 -8.22
CA GLU A 14 6.91 -40.34 -8.62
C GLU A 14 6.58 -39.42 -9.80
N PRO A 15 5.80 -39.89 -10.80
CA PRO A 15 5.42 -39.04 -11.92
C PRO A 15 4.61 -37.88 -11.36
N THR A 16 5.17 -36.67 -11.46
CA THR A 16 4.44 -35.43 -11.18
C THR A 16 3.29 -35.35 -12.18
N SER A 17 2.14 -35.87 -11.76
CA SER A 17 0.87 -35.67 -12.44
C SER A 17 0.64 -34.16 -12.47
N TRP A 18 0.81 -33.55 -13.64
CA TRP A 18 0.52 -32.14 -13.90
C TRP A 18 -0.97 -31.79 -13.69
N LEU A 19 -1.79 -32.76 -13.30
CA LEU A 19 -3.21 -32.63 -12.97
C LEU A 19 -3.48 -32.55 -11.45
N ALA A 20 -2.45 -32.58 -10.59
CA ALA A 20 -2.68 -32.74 -9.13
C ALA A 20 -2.92 -31.43 -8.35
N HIS A 21 -2.78 -30.27 -8.99
CA HIS A 21 -3.23 -28.99 -8.42
C HIS A 21 -3.80 -28.13 -9.56
N GLU A 22 -5.07 -28.35 -9.89
CA GLU A 22 -5.76 -27.46 -10.82
C GLU A 22 -6.03 -26.15 -10.08
N ASP A 23 -5.21 -25.14 -10.39
CA ASP A 23 -5.45 -23.76 -9.97
C ASP A 23 -6.90 -23.41 -10.35
N PRO A 24 -7.75 -22.93 -9.41
CA PRO A 24 -9.12 -22.53 -9.70
C PRO A 24 -9.22 -21.57 -10.88
N PHE A 25 -8.17 -20.79 -11.13
CA PHE A 25 -8.06 -19.93 -12.30
C PHE A 25 -7.91 -20.72 -13.61
N ILE A 26 -7.11 -21.78 -13.63
CA ILE A 26 -6.91 -22.64 -14.81
C ILE A 26 -8.19 -23.40 -15.13
N GLU A 27 -8.89 -23.95 -14.13
CA GLU A 27 -10.21 -24.57 -14.32
C GLU A 27 -11.22 -23.58 -14.90
N LEU A 28 -11.24 -22.34 -14.39
CA LEU A 28 -12.10 -21.28 -14.90
C LEU A 28 -11.79 -20.96 -16.39
N VAL A 29 -10.51 -20.90 -16.76
CA VAL A 29 -10.10 -20.64 -18.15
C VAL A 29 -10.53 -21.79 -19.07
N TRP A 30 -10.33 -23.03 -18.68
CA TRP A 30 -10.73 -24.20 -19.48
C TRP A 30 -12.25 -24.34 -19.60
N THR A 31 -12.99 -24.05 -18.52
CA THR A 31 -14.46 -24.07 -18.56
C THR A 31 -15.03 -22.99 -19.47
N LEU A 32 -14.47 -21.77 -19.44
CA LEU A 32 -14.85 -20.70 -20.38
C LEU A 32 -14.52 -21.05 -21.83
N LEU A 33 -13.36 -21.65 -22.09
CA LEU A 33 -12.99 -22.15 -23.42
C LEU A 33 -13.95 -23.24 -23.91
N ALA A 34 -14.30 -24.20 -23.04
CA ALA A 34 -15.25 -25.25 -23.36
C ALA A 34 -16.63 -24.69 -23.69
N ILE A 35 -17.12 -23.72 -22.90
CA ILE A 35 -18.40 -23.03 -23.16
C ILE A 35 -18.35 -22.31 -24.51
N PHE A 36 -17.26 -21.62 -24.83
CA PHE A 36 -17.10 -20.92 -26.11
C PHE A 36 -17.15 -21.90 -27.29
N VAL A 37 -16.44 -23.02 -27.19
CA VAL A 37 -16.45 -24.09 -28.20
C VAL A 37 -17.85 -24.69 -28.34
N ILE A 38 -18.54 -24.98 -27.24
CA ILE A 38 -19.90 -25.51 -27.25
C ILE A 38 -20.86 -24.52 -27.90
N MET A 39 -20.78 -23.23 -27.56
CA MET A 39 -21.62 -22.18 -28.12
C MET A 39 -21.40 -22.04 -29.63
N TYR A 40 -20.14 -22.19 -30.08
CA TYR A 40 -19.79 -22.22 -31.50
C TYR A 40 -20.37 -23.46 -32.21
N LEU A 41 -20.25 -24.64 -31.60
CA LEU A 41 -20.83 -25.88 -32.12
C LEU A 41 -22.37 -25.83 -32.17
N LEU A 42 -23.02 -25.24 -31.17
CA LEU A 42 -24.47 -25.04 -31.15
C LEU A 42 -24.92 -24.09 -32.27
N SER A 43 -24.19 -22.99 -32.47
CA SER A 43 -24.46 -22.04 -33.57
C SER A 43 -24.29 -22.72 -34.93
N TRP A 44 -23.26 -23.56 -35.09
CA TRP A 44 -23.06 -24.35 -36.30
C TRP A 44 -24.19 -25.36 -36.52
N PHE A 45 -24.60 -26.08 -35.45
CA PHE A 45 -25.65 -27.11 -35.51
C PHE A 45 -27.02 -26.53 -35.83
N THR A 46 -27.41 -25.41 -35.20
CA THR A 46 -28.67 -24.72 -35.50
C THR A 46 -28.71 -24.21 -36.94
N SER A 47 -27.58 -23.75 -37.48
CA SER A 47 -27.46 -23.40 -38.90
C SER A 47 -27.64 -24.62 -39.82
N ALA A 48 -27.04 -25.76 -39.48
CA ALA A 48 -27.12 -26.99 -40.27
C ALA A 48 -28.55 -27.57 -40.34
N ILE A 49 -29.33 -27.48 -39.25
CA ILE A 49 -30.73 -27.90 -39.24
C ILE A 49 -31.60 -26.97 -40.11
N ARG A 50 -31.34 -25.66 -40.08
CA ARG A 50 -32.16 -24.67 -40.80
C ARG A 50 -31.95 -24.69 -42.32
N SER A 51 -30.76 -25.05 -42.80
CA SER A 51 -30.42 -25.05 -44.23
C SER A 51 -30.65 -26.39 -44.94
N GLY A 52 -30.95 -27.47 -44.21
CA GLY A 52 -31.22 -28.80 -44.79
C GLY A 52 -30.01 -29.49 -45.44
N ALA A 53 -28.81 -28.92 -45.36
CA ALA A 53 -27.57 -29.51 -45.82
C ALA A 53 -26.42 -29.15 -44.86
N PRO A 54 -25.68 -30.13 -44.31
CA PRO A 54 -24.48 -29.88 -43.51
C PRO A 54 -23.34 -29.45 -44.44
N SER A 55 -23.38 -28.20 -44.89
CA SER A 55 -22.30 -27.63 -45.70
C SER A 55 -21.15 -27.22 -44.77
N ILE A 56 -19.96 -27.82 -44.95
CA ILE A 56 -18.67 -27.27 -44.46
C ILE A 56 -18.44 -25.86 -45.03
N MET A 57 -19.19 -25.49 -46.08
CA MET A 57 -19.25 -24.16 -46.67
C MET A 57 -19.94 -23.08 -45.79
N GLY A 58 -20.25 -23.36 -44.53
CA GLY A 58 -20.52 -22.30 -43.53
C GLY A 58 -19.24 -21.62 -43.02
N PHE A 59 -18.07 -22.21 -43.27
CA PHE A 59 -16.76 -21.66 -42.88
C PHE A 59 -16.20 -20.64 -43.89
N ASN A 60 -16.67 -20.64 -45.14
CA ASN A 60 -16.05 -19.83 -46.19
C ASN A 60 -16.48 -18.35 -46.17
N ASN A 61 -17.53 -18.03 -45.43
CA ASN A 61 -18.01 -16.66 -45.21
C ASN A 61 -18.23 -16.43 -43.70
N ILE A 62 -17.25 -16.77 -42.86
CA ILE A 62 -17.19 -16.16 -41.53
C ILE A 62 -16.96 -14.68 -41.78
N ASP A 63 -18.04 -13.90 -41.79
CA ASP A 63 -17.94 -12.46 -41.91
C ASP A 63 -17.16 -11.98 -40.67
N TYR A 64 -15.90 -11.60 -40.87
CA TYR A 64 -15.03 -11.13 -39.80
C TYR A 64 -15.68 -9.97 -39.05
N LYS A 65 -16.60 -9.23 -39.66
CA LYS A 65 -17.40 -8.20 -38.99
C LYS A 65 -18.34 -8.79 -37.93
N SER A 66 -18.96 -9.93 -38.20
CA SER A 66 -19.82 -10.63 -37.23
C SER A 66 -19.01 -11.16 -36.04
N LEU A 67 -17.81 -11.70 -36.29
CA LEU A 67 -16.90 -12.18 -35.24
C LEU A 67 -16.34 -11.01 -34.41
N LEU A 68 -15.99 -9.89 -35.04
CA LEU A 68 -15.59 -8.68 -34.32
C LEU A 68 -16.76 -8.08 -33.52
N ALA A 69 -17.98 -8.16 -34.03
CA ALA A 69 -19.16 -7.68 -33.33
C ALA A 69 -19.46 -8.51 -32.07
N THR A 70 -19.36 -9.84 -32.14
CA THR A 70 -19.53 -10.70 -30.96
C THR A 70 -18.42 -10.47 -29.93
N LEU A 71 -17.16 -10.33 -30.35
CA LEU A 71 -16.05 -9.97 -29.45
C LEU A 71 -16.26 -8.62 -28.78
N LYS A 72 -16.71 -7.59 -29.52
CA LYS A 72 -17.02 -6.27 -28.96
C LYS A 72 -18.16 -6.35 -27.93
N TRP A 73 -19.18 -7.15 -28.19
CA TRP A 73 -20.29 -7.32 -27.25
C TRP A 73 -19.84 -7.99 -25.95
N ILE A 74 -19.03 -9.06 -26.04
CA ILE A 74 -18.41 -9.72 -24.87
C ILE A 74 -17.54 -8.74 -24.09
N PHE A 75 -16.68 -7.97 -24.76
CA PHE A 75 -15.83 -6.97 -24.11
C PHE A 75 -16.66 -5.90 -23.40
N THR A 76 -17.77 -5.46 -23.99
CA THR A 76 -18.67 -4.48 -23.38
C THR A 76 -19.30 -5.03 -22.09
N ILE A 77 -19.77 -6.28 -22.11
CA ILE A 77 -20.32 -6.93 -20.91
C ILE A 77 -19.25 -7.05 -19.83
N PHE A 78 -18.05 -7.49 -20.19
CA PHE A 78 -16.92 -7.60 -19.27
C PHE A 78 -16.59 -6.25 -18.63
N GLN A 79 -16.56 -5.16 -19.42
CA GLN A 79 -16.31 -3.81 -18.91
C GLN A 79 -17.39 -3.37 -17.91
N ILE A 80 -18.68 -3.64 -18.19
CA ILE A 80 -19.78 -3.32 -17.26
C ILE A 80 -19.63 -4.11 -15.96
N VAL A 81 -19.37 -5.42 -16.05
CA VAL A 81 -19.16 -6.29 -14.87
C VAL A 81 -17.95 -5.81 -14.06
N SER A 82 -16.85 -5.46 -14.72
CA SER A 82 -15.64 -4.94 -14.07
C SER A 82 -15.94 -3.66 -13.30
N VAL A 83 -16.67 -2.70 -13.90
CA VAL A 83 -17.06 -1.45 -13.22
C VAL A 83 -17.93 -1.73 -12.00
N LEU A 84 -18.89 -2.65 -12.08
CA LEU A 84 -19.73 -3.04 -10.96
C LEU A 84 -18.91 -3.68 -9.82
N VAL A 85 -18.01 -4.59 -10.15
CA VAL A 85 -17.11 -5.23 -9.17
C VAL A 85 -16.21 -4.18 -8.52
N SER A 86 -15.62 -3.27 -9.30
CA SER A 86 -14.80 -2.17 -8.76
C SER A 86 -15.59 -1.28 -7.80
N ALA A 87 -16.83 -0.91 -8.14
CA ALA A 87 -17.68 -0.12 -7.26
C ALA A 87 -17.98 -0.84 -5.93
N LEU A 88 -18.26 -2.16 -5.99
CA LEU A 88 -18.46 -2.98 -4.79
C LEU A 88 -17.19 -3.04 -3.92
N LEU A 89 -16.02 -3.23 -4.53
CA LEU A 89 -14.74 -3.28 -3.82
C LEU A 89 -14.40 -1.94 -3.15
N ILE A 90 -14.68 -0.81 -3.81
CA ILE A 90 -14.50 0.52 -3.23
C ILE A 90 -15.42 0.70 -2.02
N GLY A 91 -16.70 0.36 -2.15
CA GLY A 91 -17.66 0.41 -1.04
C GLY A 91 -17.22 -0.46 0.14
N TRP A 92 -16.73 -1.67 -0.15
CA TRP A 92 -16.19 -2.59 0.85
C TRP A 92 -14.94 -2.04 1.54
N ALA A 93 -14.01 -1.46 0.78
CA ALA A 93 -12.80 -0.85 1.33
C ALA A 93 -13.13 0.31 2.29
N VAL A 94 -14.08 1.18 1.92
CA VAL A 94 -14.56 2.27 2.78
C VAL A 94 -15.21 1.72 4.06
N TYR A 95 -16.01 0.66 3.95
CA TYR A 95 -16.61 0.00 5.11
C TYR A 95 -15.55 -0.55 6.06
N LEU A 96 -14.55 -1.28 5.54
CA LEU A 96 -13.45 -1.83 6.34
C LEU A 96 -12.64 -0.71 7.00
N TYR A 97 -12.34 0.37 6.28
CA TYR A 97 -11.62 1.52 6.82
C TYR A 97 -12.37 2.13 8.02
N ARG A 98 -13.68 2.38 7.86
CA ARG A 98 -14.53 2.89 8.95
C ARG A 98 -14.55 1.94 10.14
N LYS A 99 -14.67 0.64 9.90
CA LYS A 99 -14.70 -0.37 10.96
C LYS A 99 -13.38 -0.44 11.73
N ILE A 100 -12.25 -0.38 11.04
CA ILE A 100 -10.92 -0.35 11.66
C ILE A 100 -10.77 0.93 12.50
N SER A 101 -11.22 2.07 11.97
CA SER A 101 -11.17 3.33 12.71
C SER A 101 -12.00 3.29 14.00
N GLU A 102 -13.19 2.70 13.96
CA GLU A 102 -14.05 2.52 15.15
C GLU A 102 -13.37 1.65 16.20
N LEU A 103 -12.79 0.52 15.78
CA LEU A 103 -12.05 -0.38 16.68
C LEU A 103 -10.84 0.29 17.32
N ARG A 104 -10.11 1.13 16.57
CA ARG A 104 -8.99 1.90 17.13
C ARG A 104 -9.44 2.87 18.23
N VAL A 105 -10.61 3.49 18.08
CA VAL A 105 -11.18 4.39 19.10
C VAL A 105 -11.59 3.60 20.34
N GLU A 106 -12.15 2.39 20.17
CA GLU A 106 -12.49 1.51 21.29
C GLU A 106 -11.24 0.97 22.00
N GLU A 107 -10.20 0.58 21.26
CA GLU A 107 -8.92 0.16 21.81
C GLU A 107 -8.22 1.31 22.54
N ALA A 108 -8.23 2.52 21.99
CA ALA A 108 -7.73 3.71 22.66
C ALA A 108 -8.44 3.94 24.00
N LYS A 109 -9.78 3.80 24.05
CA LYS A 109 -10.53 3.91 25.32
C LYS A 109 -10.20 2.81 26.33
N LYS A 110 -9.77 1.63 25.87
CA LYS A 110 -9.50 0.46 26.72
C LYS A 110 -8.07 0.39 27.24
N TYR A 111 -7.10 0.87 26.44
CA TYR A 111 -5.66 0.76 26.74
C TYR A 111 -4.97 2.12 27.00
N SER A 112 -5.65 3.23 26.75
CA SER A 112 -5.26 4.56 27.23
C SER A 112 -6.35 5.06 28.18
N PRO A 113 -6.14 5.01 29.51
CA PRO A 113 -6.98 5.75 30.43
C PRO A 113 -7.01 7.21 29.94
N PRO A 114 -8.17 7.89 29.89
CA PRO A 114 -8.19 9.31 29.60
C PRO A 114 -7.37 9.99 30.68
N GLU A 115 -6.17 10.45 30.32
CA GLU A 115 -5.46 11.42 31.13
C GLU A 115 -6.42 12.60 31.27
N VAL A 116 -6.66 12.99 32.51
CA VAL A 116 -7.71 13.92 32.90
C VAL A 116 -7.37 15.29 32.32
N VAL A 117 -7.85 15.57 31.11
CA VAL A 117 -7.83 16.91 30.54
C VAL A 117 -9.00 17.67 31.14
N SER A 118 -8.71 18.44 32.19
CA SER A 118 -9.60 19.47 32.69
C SER A 118 -9.86 20.51 31.59
N PRO A 119 -11.08 21.00 31.43
CA PRO A 119 -11.38 22.06 30.48
C PRO A 119 -10.95 23.39 31.10
N ASP A 120 -9.69 23.76 30.89
CA ASP A 120 -9.20 25.10 31.18
C ASP A 120 -8.91 25.81 29.86
N GLU A 121 -9.45 27.02 29.68
CA GLU A 121 -9.36 27.84 28.46
C GLU A 121 -7.93 28.39 28.20
N ASN A 122 -6.92 27.81 28.84
CA ASN A 122 -5.49 28.00 28.59
C ASN A 122 -4.77 26.64 28.43
N ALA A 123 -5.39 25.70 27.71
CA ALA A 123 -4.73 24.44 27.38
C ALA A 123 -3.47 24.74 26.56
N GLU A 124 -2.30 24.65 27.22
CA GLU A 124 -1.02 24.47 26.55
C GLU A 124 -1.25 23.45 25.43
N LEU A 125 -0.77 23.75 24.21
CA LEU A 125 -0.86 22.88 23.05
C LEU A 125 -0.06 21.60 23.35
N HIS A 126 -0.67 20.69 24.08
CA HIS A 126 -0.02 19.49 24.57
C HIS A 126 0.05 18.50 23.43
N ASN A 127 1.21 18.46 22.79
CA ASN A 127 1.51 17.54 21.71
C ASN A 127 2.27 16.33 22.28
N PRO A 128 1.61 15.17 22.46
CA PRO A 128 2.25 14.01 23.07
C PRO A 128 3.40 13.44 22.23
N GLN A 129 3.51 13.81 20.94
CA GLN A 129 4.68 13.47 20.13
C GLN A 129 5.87 14.36 20.46
N TRP A 130 5.63 15.65 20.73
CA TRP A 130 6.68 16.57 21.15
C TRP A 130 7.27 16.21 22.50
N ASP A 131 6.43 15.77 23.45
CA ASP A 131 6.93 15.33 24.76
C ASP A 131 7.84 14.11 24.66
N ARG A 132 7.60 13.20 23.71
CA ARG A 132 8.53 12.09 23.45
C ARG A 132 9.86 12.58 22.90
N VAL A 133 9.86 13.53 21.97
CA VAL A 133 11.09 14.18 21.48
C VAL A 133 11.88 14.79 22.64
N LEU A 134 11.20 15.49 23.56
CA LEU A 134 11.81 16.07 24.76
C LEU A 134 12.37 15.02 25.71
N ASN A 135 11.62 13.95 25.98
CA ASN A 135 12.09 12.84 26.82
C ASN A 135 13.34 12.17 26.23
N HIS A 136 13.37 11.97 24.91
CA HIS A 136 14.50 11.34 24.22
C HIS A 136 15.75 12.24 24.20
N ILE A 137 15.61 13.56 24.05
CA ILE A 137 16.77 14.47 24.03
C ILE A 137 17.38 14.70 25.43
N GLU A 138 16.59 14.52 26.49
CA GLU A 138 17.04 14.60 27.88
C GLU A 138 17.78 13.34 28.36
N SER A 139 17.65 12.23 27.63
CA SER A 139 18.37 10.99 27.89
C SER A 139 19.90 11.18 27.85
N GLN A 140 20.63 10.26 28.51
CA GLN A 140 22.09 10.18 28.45
C GLN A 140 22.60 9.27 27.32
N ASN A 141 21.68 8.63 26.59
CA ASN A 141 22.01 7.69 25.52
C ASN A 141 21.99 8.37 24.15
N GLU A 142 23.07 8.22 23.38
CA GLU A 142 23.20 8.74 22.02
C GLU A 142 22.15 8.16 21.05
N GLY A 143 21.73 6.91 21.27
CA GLY A 143 20.65 6.30 20.49
C GLY A 143 19.33 7.06 20.61
N ASP A 144 19.03 7.56 21.80
CA ASP A 144 17.80 8.32 22.07
C ASP A 144 17.87 9.72 21.43
N TRP A 145 19.06 10.34 21.37
CA TRP A 145 19.22 11.62 20.67
C TRP A 145 18.95 11.50 19.17
N ARG A 146 19.42 10.42 18.54
CA ARG A 146 19.09 10.11 17.14
C ARG A 146 17.58 9.88 16.98
N LEU A 147 16.97 9.16 17.92
CA LEU A 147 15.53 8.92 17.90
C LEU A 147 14.73 10.22 18.03
N ALA A 148 15.12 11.15 18.90
CA ALA A 148 14.49 12.47 19.04
C ALA A 148 14.48 13.24 17.71
N ILE A 149 15.59 13.22 16.95
CA ILE A 149 15.69 13.90 15.65
C ILE A 149 14.83 13.21 14.59
N LEU A 150 14.76 11.87 14.60
CA LEU A 150 13.90 11.11 13.70
C LEU A 150 12.42 11.38 13.97
N GLU A 151 12.00 11.38 15.24
CA GLU A 151 10.64 11.72 15.64
C GLU A 151 10.27 13.18 15.30
N GLY A 152 11.20 14.12 15.51
CA GLY A 152 11.01 15.50 15.07
C GLY A 152 10.78 15.63 13.56
N ASP A 153 11.49 14.87 12.74
CA ASP A 153 11.28 14.89 11.28
C ASP A 153 9.95 14.25 10.87
N ILE A 154 9.49 13.20 11.56
CA ILE A 154 8.16 12.60 11.33
C ILE A 154 7.05 13.64 11.62
N MET A 155 7.21 14.43 12.68
CA MET A 155 6.29 15.54 12.99
C MET A 155 6.32 16.60 11.88
N LEU A 156 7.52 16.96 11.38
CA LEU A 156 7.68 17.89 10.26
C LEU A 156 7.01 17.35 8.99
N GLU A 157 7.18 16.07 8.66
CA GLU A 157 6.52 15.46 7.50
C GLU A 157 5.00 15.53 7.61
N THR A 158 4.47 15.26 8.80
CA THR A 158 3.02 15.32 9.07
C THR A 158 2.50 16.74 8.91
N LEU A 159 3.21 17.72 9.45
CA LEU A 159 2.90 19.14 9.27
C LEU A 159 2.86 19.54 7.79
N LEU A 160 3.92 19.24 7.04
CA LEU A 160 4.01 19.57 5.61
C LEU A 160 2.92 18.88 4.78
N SER A 161 2.54 17.66 5.16
CA SER A 161 1.47 16.92 4.50
C SER A 161 0.10 17.54 4.78
N ASN A 162 -0.13 18.00 6.01
CA ASN A 162 -1.36 18.70 6.40
C ASN A 162 -1.50 20.07 5.71
N MET A 163 -0.39 20.71 5.33
CA MET A 163 -0.38 21.92 4.51
C MET A 163 -0.76 21.67 3.04
N GLY A 164 -0.87 20.42 2.60
CA GLY A 164 -1.25 20.06 1.23
C GLY A 164 -0.15 20.31 0.19
N LEU A 165 1.12 20.35 0.62
CA LEU A 165 2.25 20.61 -0.27
C LEU A 165 2.51 19.41 -1.20
N PRO A 166 2.79 19.65 -2.51
CA PRO A 166 3.09 18.58 -3.45
C PRO A 166 4.48 17.98 -3.20
N GLY A 167 4.61 16.66 -3.41
CA GLY A 167 5.86 15.92 -3.27
C GLY A 167 5.73 14.66 -2.42
N GLU A 168 6.53 13.63 -2.74
CA GLU A 168 6.52 12.36 -2.00
C GLU A 168 7.40 12.43 -0.74
N THR A 169 8.52 13.16 -0.81
CA THR A 169 9.49 13.26 0.29
C THR A 169 9.39 14.59 1.02
N VAL A 170 9.88 14.65 2.27
CA VAL A 170 10.03 15.90 3.02
C VAL A 170 10.82 16.94 2.23
N ALA A 171 11.92 16.54 1.58
CA ALA A 171 12.72 17.44 0.75
C ALA A 171 11.93 18.02 -0.42
N ASP A 172 11.04 17.25 -1.06
CA ASP A 172 10.23 17.75 -2.16
C ASP A 172 9.14 18.70 -1.66
N LYS A 173 8.49 18.37 -0.55
CA LYS A 173 7.50 19.23 0.11
C LYS A 173 8.13 20.56 0.54
N LEU A 174 9.33 20.55 1.12
CA LEU A 174 10.06 21.75 1.52
C LEU A 174 10.47 22.64 0.31
N LYS A 175 10.71 22.07 -0.87
CA LYS A 175 10.99 22.85 -2.09
C LYS A 175 9.76 23.57 -2.63
N ALA A 176 8.58 23.01 -2.39
CA ALA A 176 7.31 23.55 -2.88
C ALA A 176 6.78 24.71 -2.03
N VAL A 177 7.37 24.95 -0.85
CA VAL A 177 6.95 26.03 0.06
C VAL A 177 7.37 27.40 -0.48
N GLU A 178 6.41 28.31 -0.56
CA GLU A 178 6.71 29.73 -0.77
C GLU A 178 7.26 30.35 0.53
N LYS A 179 8.39 31.05 0.45
CA LYS A 179 9.08 31.62 1.63
C LYS A 179 8.22 32.63 2.41
N SER A 180 7.19 33.20 1.81
CA SER A 180 6.26 34.11 2.48
C SER A 180 5.36 33.42 3.51
N ASP A 181 5.14 32.12 3.35
CA ASP A 181 4.11 31.37 4.10
C ASP A 181 4.72 30.49 5.20
N PHE A 182 6.05 30.44 5.29
CA PHE A 182 6.82 29.61 6.22
C PHE A 182 8.14 30.31 6.56
N ASN A 183 8.14 31.09 7.62
CA ASN A 183 9.28 31.93 8.02
C ASN A 183 10.48 31.09 8.51
N THR A 184 10.21 29.94 9.12
CA THR A 184 11.23 29.03 9.65
C THR A 184 11.62 27.90 8.68
N ILE A 185 11.38 28.07 7.37
CA ILE A 185 11.68 27.05 6.35
C ILE A 185 13.16 26.64 6.31
N ASP A 186 14.08 27.59 6.54
CA ASP A 186 15.53 27.30 6.56
C ASP A 186 15.90 26.41 7.77
N ASN A 187 15.21 26.57 8.91
CA ASN A 187 15.37 25.71 10.09
C ASN A 187 14.89 24.28 9.79
N ALA A 188 13.75 24.16 9.11
CA ALA A 188 13.22 22.86 8.68
C ALA A 188 14.19 22.14 7.72
N TRP A 189 14.77 22.86 6.74
CA TRP A 189 15.80 22.34 5.85
C TRP A 189 17.05 21.89 6.59
N GLU A 190 17.52 22.67 7.55
CA GLU A 190 18.70 22.32 8.32
C GLU A 190 18.48 21.08 9.18
N ALA A 191 17.38 21.01 9.91
CA ALA A 191 17.05 19.86 10.74
C ALA A 191 16.86 18.58 9.91
N HIS A 192 16.16 18.70 8.77
CA HIS A 192 15.96 17.60 7.83
C HIS A 192 17.29 17.05 7.27
N LYS A 193 18.27 17.91 6.97
CA LYS A 193 19.60 17.46 6.51
C LYS A 193 20.30 16.59 7.55
N ILE A 194 20.26 16.98 8.83
CA ILE A 194 20.86 16.19 9.91
C ILE A 194 20.13 14.85 10.07
N ARG A 195 18.78 14.85 9.99
CA ARG A 195 18.02 13.60 9.96
C ARG A 195 18.45 12.71 8.80
N ASN A 196 18.63 13.29 7.61
CA ASN A 196 19.02 12.52 6.43
C ASN A 196 20.42 11.93 6.56
N GLN A 197 21.34 12.64 7.22
CA GLN A 197 22.65 12.12 7.56
C GLN A 197 22.57 10.94 8.54
N ILE A 198 21.73 11.04 9.59
CA ILE A 198 21.44 9.92 10.51
C ILE A 198 20.89 8.71 9.75
N ALA A 199 20.01 8.91 8.77
CA ALA A 199 19.45 7.80 8.00
C ALA A 199 20.49 7.11 7.10
N HIS A 200 21.46 7.86 6.58
CA HIS A 200 22.51 7.34 5.70
C HIS A 200 23.63 6.63 6.48
N GLU A 201 24.08 7.24 7.58
CA GLU A 201 25.17 6.72 8.41
C GLU A 201 24.67 5.78 9.53
N GLY A 202 23.38 5.83 9.86
CA GLY A 202 22.75 4.93 10.82
C GLY A 202 23.41 4.98 12.20
N GLY A 203 23.80 3.81 12.71
CA GLY A 203 24.44 3.67 14.01
C GLY A 203 25.88 4.20 14.10
N THR A 204 26.52 4.54 12.96
CA THR A 204 27.87 5.11 12.96
C THR A 204 27.88 6.63 13.03
N PHE A 205 26.71 7.28 12.88
CA PHE A 205 26.60 8.73 13.03
C PHE A 205 26.80 9.11 14.49
N VAL A 206 27.88 9.86 14.75
CA VAL A 206 28.19 10.35 16.09
C VAL A 206 27.64 11.76 16.25
N ILE A 207 26.78 11.96 17.26
CA ILE A 207 26.21 13.27 17.57
C ILE A 207 26.35 13.59 19.05
N SER A 208 26.82 14.81 19.34
CA SER A 208 26.84 15.29 20.72
C SER A 208 25.44 15.68 21.18
N GLN A 209 25.14 15.52 22.47
CA GLN A 209 23.86 15.97 23.03
C GLN A 209 23.60 17.47 22.78
N HIS A 210 24.66 18.29 22.80
CA HIS A 210 24.58 19.71 22.49
C HIS A 210 24.08 19.95 21.06
N GLU A 211 24.66 19.25 20.09
CA GLU A 211 24.26 19.35 18.69
C GLU A 211 22.84 18.82 18.48
N ALA A 212 22.50 17.70 19.11
CA ALA A 212 21.14 17.16 19.05
C ALA A 212 20.10 18.14 19.63
N LYS A 213 20.40 18.80 20.76
CA LYS A 213 19.53 19.84 21.34
C LYS A 213 19.37 21.04 20.42
N ARG A 214 20.44 21.46 19.74
CA ARG A 214 20.39 22.51 18.72
C ARG A 214 19.47 22.12 17.57
N VAL A 215 19.57 20.89 17.07
CA VAL A 215 18.68 20.40 16.00
C VAL A 215 17.22 20.32 16.47
N VAL A 216 16.96 19.85 17.69
CA VAL A 216 15.62 19.84 18.27
C VAL A 216 15.06 21.26 18.42
N SER A 217 15.89 22.26 18.74
CA SER A 217 15.45 23.67 18.78
C SER A 217 15.04 24.23 17.41
N LEU A 218 15.62 23.72 16.32
CA LEU A 218 15.22 24.09 14.96
C LEU A 218 13.80 23.57 14.68
N TYR A 219 13.53 22.30 15.02
CA TYR A 219 12.17 21.75 14.95
C TYR A 219 11.19 22.51 15.83
N ARG A 220 11.60 22.85 17.05
CA ARG A 220 10.78 23.64 17.99
C ARG A 220 10.32 24.95 17.36
N SER A 221 11.26 25.70 16.75
CA SER A 221 10.95 26.98 16.11
C SER A 221 9.92 26.83 14.99
N VAL A 222 10.01 25.74 14.22
CA VAL A 222 9.03 25.39 13.19
C VAL A 222 7.67 25.11 13.80
N PHE A 223 7.62 24.27 14.82
CA PHE A 223 6.37 23.83 15.42
C PHE A 223 5.64 24.94 16.18
N GLU A 224 6.38 25.86 16.82
CA GLU A 224 5.84 27.06 17.45
C GLU A 224 5.23 28.01 16.39
N GLU A 225 5.84 28.16 15.20
CA GLU A 225 5.28 28.98 14.12
C GLU A 225 3.87 28.49 13.70
N PHE A 226 3.70 27.17 13.60
CA PHE A 226 2.43 26.55 13.19
C PHE A 226 1.49 26.22 14.37
N LYS A 227 1.83 26.61 15.60
CA LYS A 227 1.03 26.39 16.82
C LYS A 227 0.62 24.93 17.00
N ILE A 228 1.55 24.01 16.73
CA ILE A 228 1.34 22.58 16.99
C ILE A 228 1.97 22.13 18.31
N ILE A 229 2.72 23.03 18.96
CA ILE A 229 3.27 22.97 20.32
C ILE A 229 3.15 24.35 20.97
#